data_AF-A0A6B2H0Z8-F1
#
_entry.id   AF-A0A6B2H0Z8-F1
#
_cell.length_a   1.000
_cell.length_b   1.000
_cell.length_c   1.000
_cell.angle_alpha   90.00
_cell.angle_beta   90.00
_cell.angle_gamma   90.00
#
_symmetry.space_group_name_H-M   'P 1'
#
loop_
_entity.id
_entity.type
_entity.pdbx_description
1 polymer ?
#
loop_
_entity_poly.entity_id
_entity_poly.type
_entity_poly.pdbx_seq_one_letter_code
_entity_poly.pdbx_strand_id
1 'polypeptide(L)'
;MKKPLYFLLALLFLPLLTIAQTKVDASEIIAKINRGEAVNYKHAEITGNLDMTKLKNMKLKNGKDKGNDTKEYISTVTAPVVFEDCTFKGDVLAYFNPDGGINIKDQKNEVYNTNFEEEVRFENCRFEQATAFKYSQFEQNVSFAGSRFEEEALFKYTEFEKGADFSKADFRDLANFKYVTFPAAPNFRGADFDDDADFKYAKFENGVNLQQATFNDLANFKYTKFSAPANLKGTRFNGSTDFKYTRLGNRSVDLATLQARSK
;
A
#
# COMPACT_ATOMS: atom_id res chain seq x y z
N MET A 1 -51.88 20.37 48.08
CA MET A 1 -51.78 19.80 46.71
C MET A 1 -50.32 19.71 46.28
N LYS A 2 -49.67 18.54 46.35
CA LYS A 2 -48.48 18.16 45.56
C LYS A 2 -48.45 16.63 45.49
N LYS A 3 -48.54 16.04 44.28
CA LYS A 3 -48.34 14.60 44.04
C LYS A 3 -46.89 14.40 43.60
N PRO A 4 -46.15 13.37 44.06
CA PRO A 4 -44.85 13.07 43.50
C PRO A 4 -45.04 12.31 42.17
N LEU A 5 -44.37 12.79 41.13
CA LEU A 5 -44.30 12.19 39.81
C LEU A 5 -43.12 11.20 39.84
N TYR A 6 -43.40 9.90 39.82
CA TYR A 6 -42.36 8.90 39.62
C TYR A 6 -42.06 8.79 38.13
N PHE A 7 -40.89 9.30 37.73
CA PHE A 7 -40.33 9.14 36.40
C PHE A 7 -39.94 7.66 36.22
N LEU A 8 -40.65 6.96 35.33
CA LEU A 8 -40.26 5.62 34.88
C LEU A 8 -39.06 5.78 33.93
N LEU A 9 -37.86 5.41 34.37
CA LEU A 9 -36.67 5.37 33.52
C LEU A 9 -36.76 4.14 32.62
N ALA A 10 -37.28 4.30 31.41
CA ALA A 10 -37.22 3.27 30.38
C ALA A 10 -35.79 3.20 29.82
N LEU A 11 -34.98 2.24 30.29
CA LEU A 11 -33.73 1.85 29.66
C LEU A 11 -34.03 1.24 28.29
N LEU A 12 -33.93 2.05 27.24
CA LEU A 12 -33.95 1.61 25.84
C LEU A 12 -32.69 0.78 25.56
N PHE A 13 -32.79 -0.54 25.69
CA PHE A 13 -31.86 -1.47 25.05
C PHE A 13 -32.12 -1.43 23.54
N LEU A 14 -31.39 -0.57 22.82
CA LEU A 14 -31.30 -0.66 21.36
C LEU A 14 -30.56 -1.97 21.02
N PRO A 15 -31.16 -2.90 20.27
CA PRO A 15 -30.42 -4.06 19.80
C PRO A 15 -29.31 -3.56 18.87
N LEU A 16 -28.07 -3.93 19.18
CA LEU A 16 -26.94 -3.80 18.26
C LEU A 16 -27.29 -4.62 17.01
N LEU A 17 -27.72 -3.95 15.94
CA LEU A 17 -27.89 -4.55 14.64
C LEU A 17 -26.51 -4.97 14.14
N THR A 18 -26.16 -6.24 14.31
CA THR A 18 -24.99 -6.82 13.65
C THR A 18 -25.29 -6.91 12.16
N ILE A 19 -24.76 -6.00 11.36
CA ILE A 19 -24.76 -6.14 9.90
C ILE A 19 -23.89 -7.36 9.60
N ALA A 20 -24.47 -8.41 9.01
CA ALA A 20 -23.69 -9.55 8.54
C ALA A 20 -22.75 -9.07 7.42
N GLN A 21 -21.44 -9.17 7.64
CA GLN A 21 -20.44 -8.82 6.63
C GLN A 21 -20.60 -9.75 5.42
N THR A 22 -20.67 -9.17 4.22
CA THR A 22 -20.86 -9.96 2.99
C THR A 22 -19.58 -10.74 2.72
N LYS A 23 -19.63 -12.08 2.65
CA LYS A 23 -18.47 -12.89 2.27
C LYS A 23 -18.37 -13.00 0.76
N VAL A 24 -17.19 -12.75 0.19
CA VAL A 24 -16.91 -12.83 -1.25
C VAL A 24 -15.65 -13.66 -1.45
N ASP A 25 -15.72 -14.66 -2.30
CA ASP A 25 -14.56 -15.47 -2.65
C ASP A 25 -13.63 -14.68 -3.60
N ALA A 26 -12.33 -14.63 -3.30
CA ALA A 26 -11.35 -13.96 -4.14
C ALA A 26 -11.34 -14.49 -5.58
N SER A 27 -11.64 -15.77 -5.79
CA SER A 27 -11.76 -16.36 -7.14
C SER A 27 -12.89 -15.74 -7.97
N GLU A 28 -13.98 -15.28 -7.35
CA GLU A 28 -15.06 -14.55 -8.04
C GLU A 28 -14.55 -13.18 -8.52
N ILE A 29 -13.74 -12.51 -7.70
CA ILE A 29 -13.11 -11.23 -8.03
C ILE A 29 -12.13 -11.40 -9.19
N ILE A 30 -11.26 -12.42 -9.11
CA ILE A 30 -10.34 -12.76 -10.21
C ILE A 30 -11.11 -13.09 -11.48
N ALA A 31 -12.26 -13.76 -11.39
CA ALA A 31 -13.10 -14.04 -12.56
C ALA A 31 -13.65 -12.74 -13.19
N LYS A 32 -14.04 -11.73 -12.39
CA LYS A 32 -14.47 -10.40 -12.87
C LYS A 32 -13.33 -9.66 -13.57
N ILE A 33 -12.15 -9.59 -12.93
CA ILE A 33 -10.95 -8.97 -13.51
C ILE A 33 -10.62 -9.61 -14.85
N ASN A 34 -10.66 -10.94 -14.94
CA ASN A 34 -10.41 -11.68 -16.18
C ASN A 34 -11.44 -11.45 -17.30
N ARG A 35 -12.63 -10.94 -16.97
CA ARG A 35 -13.65 -10.51 -17.95
C ARG A 35 -13.54 -9.02 -18.29
N GLY A 36 -12.59 -8.30 -17.71
CA GLY A 36 -12.47 -6.84 -17.85
C GLY A 36 -13.58 -6.07 -17.14
N GLU A 37 -14.24 -6.70 -16.16
CA GLU A 37 -15.31 -6.06 -15.39
C GLU A 37 -14.73 -5.25 -14.24
N ALA A 38 -15.33 -4.10 -13.96
CA ALA A 38 -15.01 -3.32 -12.77
C ALA A 38 -15.30 -4.13 -11.49
N VAL A 39 -14.38 -4.04 -10.53
CA VAL A 39 -14.52 -4.62 -9.20
C VAL A 39 -14.93 -3.50 -8.25
N ASN A 40 -16.06 -3.69 -7.57
CA ASN A 40 -16.56 -2.74 -6.57
C ASN A 40 -17.22 -3.52 -5.43
N TYR A 41 -16.60 -3.49 -4.25
CA TYR A 41 -17.14 -4.10 -3.04
C TYR A 41 -17.06 -3.12 -1.86
N LYS A 42 -18.10 -3.13 -1.02
CA LYS A 42 -18.15 -2.38 0.23
C LYS A 42 -18.54 -3.30 1.38
N HIS A 43 -17.95 -3.10 2.56
CA HIS A 43 -18.31 -3.84 3.77
C HIS A 43 -18.28 -5.38 3.59
N ALA A 44 -17.27 -5.87 2.86
CA ALA A 44 -17.14 -7.28 2.51
C ALA A 44 -15.97 -7.95 3.22
N GLU A 45 -16.10 -9.24 3.50
CA GLU A 45 -14.99 -10.12 3.88
C GLU A 45 -14.58 -10.90 2.64
N ILE A 46 -13.37 -10.67 2.16
CA ILE A 46 -12.80 -11.34 1.00
C ILE A 46 -12.05 -12.58 1.48
N THR A 47 -12.53 -13.76 1.10
CA THR A 47 -11.95 -15.05 1.51
C THR A 47 -11.08 -15.64 0.40
N GLY A 48 -9.98 -16.29 0.78
CA GLY A 48 -8.98 -16.80 -0.17
C GLY A 48 -7.99 -15.71 -0.61
N ASN A 49 -7.00 -16.10 -1.40
CA ASN A 49 -5.97 -15.20 -1.88
C ASN A 49 -6.46 -14.44 -3.11
N LEU A 50 -6.39 -13.10 -3.06
CA LEU A 50 -6.57 -12.25 -4.23
C LEU A 50 -5.25 -12.21 -5.01
N ASP A 51 -4.97 -13.30 -5.74
CA ASP A 51 -3.77 -13.44 -6.56
C ASP A 51 -4.03 -12.95 -7.99
N MET A 52 -3.53 -11.75 -8.28
CA MET A 52 -3.62 -11.11 -9.59
C MET A 52 -2.38 -11.36 -10.45
N THR A 53 -1.43 -12.21 -10.03
CA THR A 53 -0.16 -12.42 -10.72
C THR A 53 -0.32 -13.28 -11.99
N LYS A 54 -1.36 -14.12 -12.04
CA LYS A 54 -1.65 -15.08 -13.12
C LYS A 54 -3.04 -14.87 -13.73
N LEU A 55 -3.30 -13.67 -14.24
CA LEU A 55 -4.52 -13.37 -14.98
C LEU A 55 -4.51 -14.04 -16.37
N LYS A 56 -5.69 -14.18 -16.99
CA LYS A 56 -5.86 -14.77 -18.32
C LYS A 56 -5.11 -14.01 -19.42
N ASN A 57 -4.86 -12.72 -19.21
CA ASN A 57 -4.11 -11.87 -20.16
C ASN A 57 -2.60 -11.83 -19.89
N MET A 58 -2.09 -12.66 -18.97
CA MET A 58 -0.67 -12.75 -18.63
C MET A 58 0.19 -13.03 -19.86
N LYS A 59 1.29 -12.29 -20.01
CA LYS A 59 2.24 -12.41 -21.11
C LYS A 59 3.65 -12.47 -20.60
N LEU A 60 4.51 -13.23 -21.27
CA LEU A 60 5.95 -13.12 -21.08
C LEU A 60 6.39 -11.73 -21.59
N LYS A 61 7.08 -10.97 -20.74
CA LYS A 61 7.66 -9.67 -21.12
C LYS A 61 8.78 -9.92 -22.11
N ASN A 62 8.64 -9.34 -23.30
CA ASN A 62 9.67 -9.46 -24.34
C ASN A 62 10.84 -8.51 -24.00
N GLY A 63 11.87 -9.04 -23.34
CA GLY A 63 13.11 -8.33 -23.04
C GLY A 63 14.27 -8.78 -23.93
N LYS A 64 14.99 -7.83 -24.54
CA LYS A 64 16.29 -8.05 -25.22
C LYS A 64 17.46 -8.08 -24.22
N ASP A 65 17.25 -8.51 -22.98
CA ASP A 65 18.33 -8.51 -21.98
C ASP A 65 19.22 -9.74 -22.17
N LYS A 66 20.30 -9.52 -22.93
CA LYS A 66 21.37 -10.48 -23.24
C LYS A 66 22.21 -10.89 -22.01
N GLY A 67 21.66 -10.92 -20.80
CA GLY A 67 22.45 -11.17 -19.60
C GLY A 67 21.71 -11.65 -18.36
N ASN A 68 20.39 -11.81 -18.38
CA ASN A 68 19.66 -12.32 -17.22
C ASN A 68 18.59 -13.32 -17.69
N ASP A 69 18.75 -14.61 -17.36
CA ASP A 69 17.83 -15.69 -17.73
C ASP A 69 16.51 -15.66 -16.93
N THR A 70 16.19 -14.53 -16.29
CA THR A 70 14.95 -14.37 -15.54
C THR A 70 13.79 -14.14 -16.51
N LYS A 71 12.80 -15.03 -16.50
CA LYS A 71 11.54 -14.84 -17.21
C LYS A 71 10.60 -14.00 -16.38
N GLU A 72 10.18 -12.87 -16.93
CA GLU A 72 9.21 -11.98 -16.31
C GLU A 72 7.86 -12.14 -17.00
N TYR A 73 6.86 -12.58 -16.25
CA TYR A 73 5.47 -12.69 -16.70
C TYR A 73 4.67 -11.51 -16.15
N ILE A 74 3.94 -10.81 -17.02
CA ILE A 74 3.16 -9.63 -16.69
C ILE A 74 1.69 -9.91 -16.93
N SER A 75 0.90 -9.83 -15.88
CA SER A 75 -0.55 -9.68 -15.91
C SER A 75 -0.93 -8.20 -15.93
N THR A 76 -2.11 -7.86 -16.46
CA THR A 76 -2.60 -6.47 -16.43
C THR A 76 -4.05 -6.43 -15.97
N VAL A 77 -4.33 -5.60 -14.97
CA VAL A 77 -5.69 -5.25 -14.56
C VAL A 77 -6.13 -4.04 -15.39
N THR A 78 -7.13 -4.23 -16.25
CA THR A 78 -7.58 -3.24 -17.26
C THR A 78 -8.90 -2.58 -16.89
N ALA A 79 -9.38 -2.76 -15.66
CA ALA A 79 -10.65 -2.23 -15.18
C ALA A 79 -10.47 -1.74 -13.74
N PRO A 80 -11.28 -0.76 -13.27
CA PRO A 80 -11.17 -0.25 -11.92
C PRO A 80 -11.35 -1.32 -10.85
N VAL A 81 -10.52 -1.26 -9.80
CA VAL A 81 -10.58 -2.15 -8.65
C VAL A 81 -10.79 -1.33 -7.38
N VAL A 82 -12.00 -1.39 -6.83
CA VAL A 82 -12.43 -0.55 -5.71
C VAL A 82 -12.97 -1.42 -4.57
N PHE A 83 -12.38 -1.26 -3.40
CA PHE A 83 -12.79 -1.85 -2.14
C PHE A 83 -12.88 -0.74 -1.08
N GLU A 84 -14.01 -0.69 -0.38
CA GLU A 84 -14.26 0.26 0.71
C GLU A 84 -14.69 -0.52 1.96
N ASP A 85 -14.04 -0.29 3.09
CA ASP A 85 -14.35 -0.96 4.36
C ASP A 85 -14.37 -2.50 4.26
N CYS A 86 -13.45 -3.08 3.48
CA CYS A 86 -13.36 -4.53 3.27
C CYS A 86 -12.28 -5.18 4.15
N THR A 87 -12.41 -6.47 4.44
CA THR A 87 -11.38 -7.28 5.13
C THR A 87 -10.90 -8.37 4.20
N PHE A 88 -9.60 -8.46 3.93
CA PHE A 88 -8.97 -9.52 3.15
C PHE A 88 -8.39 -10.56 4.11
N LYS A 89 -8.92 -11.79 4.05
CA LYS A 89 -8.51 -12.90 4.93
C LYS A 89 -7.28 -13.65 4.42
N GLY A 90 -7.01 -13.57 3.11
CA GLY A 90 -5.83 -14.14 2.47
C GLY A 90 -4.92 -13.08 1.88
N ASP A 91 -3.86 -13.51 1.20
CA ASP A 91 -2.88 -12.62 0.58
C ASP A 91 -3.51 -11.76 -0.53
N VAL A 92 -2.97 -10.56 -0.74
CA VAL A 92 -3.27 -9.71 -1.90
C VAL A 92 -2.01 -9.56 -2.74
N LEU A 93 -1.95 -10.28 -3.86
CA LEU A 93 -0.72 -10.48 -4.62
C LEU A 93 -0.83 -9.88 -6.03
N ALA A 94 0.03 -8.92 -6.32
CA ALA A 94 0.41 -8.42 -7.64
C ALA A 94 1.90 -8.70 -7.96
N TYR A 95 2.58 -9.41 -7.04
CA TYR A 95 3.92 -9.94 -7.23
C TYR A 95 4.02 -11.34 -6.65
N PHE A 96 4.61 -12.26 -7.40
CA PHE A 96 4.96 -13.59 -6.91
C PHE A 96 6.28 -14.06 -7.52
N ASN A 97 7.10 -14.70 -6.69
CA ASN A 97 8.28 -15.42 -7.12
C ASN A 97 8.27 -16.80 -6.43
N PRO A 98 8.14 -17.90 -7.17
CA PRO A 98 8.06 -19.25 -6.61
C PRO A 98 9.32 -19.65 -5.82
N ASP A 99 10.47 -19.06 -6.13
CA ASP A 99 11.77 -19.39 -5.53
C ASP A 99 12.11 -18.51 -4.31
N GLY A 100 11.18 -17.64 -3.88
CA GLY A 100 11.37 -16.76 -2.72
C GLY A 100 12.40 -15.63 -2.93
N GLY A 101 12.89 -15.43 -4.15
CA GLY A 101 13.90 -14.42 -4.48
C GLY A 101 14.59 -14.66 -5.81
N ILE A 102 15.44 -13.73 -6.24
CA ILE A 102 16.28 -13.95 -7.44
C ILE A 102 17.41 -14.89 -7.02
N ASN A 103 17.33 -16.16 -7.41
CA ASN A 103 18.40 -17.12 -7.15
C ASN A 103 19.47 -16.99 -8.24
N ILE A 104 20.60 -16.36 -7.90
CA ILE A 104 21.72 -16.13 -8.84
C ILE A 104 22.39 -17.46 -9.26
N LYS A 105 22.09 -18.58 -8.57
CA LYS A 105 22.62 -19.91 -8.91
C LYS A 105 21.73 -20.71 -9.86
N ASP A 106 20.45 -20.36 -10.00
CA ASP A 106 19.52 -21.04 -10.90
C ASP A 106 19.33 -20.24 -12.19
N GLN A 107 19.52 -20.92 -13.33
CA GLN A 107 19.41 -20.35 -14.68
C GLN A 107 17.96 -20.13 -15.14
N LYS A 108 16.96 -20.32 -14.27
CA LYS A 108 15.54 -20.19 -14.62
C LYS A 108 14.76 -19.55 -13.48
N ASN A 109 15.04 -18.29 -13.19
CA ASN A 109 14.22 -17.51 -12.29
C ASN A 109 12.94 -17.09 -13.03
N GLU A 110 11.77 -17.32 -12.44
CA GLU A 110 10.51 -16.80 -12.95
C GLU A 110 9.94 -15.79 -11.96
N VAL A 111 9.48 -14.64 -12.46
CA VAL A 111 8.77 -13.65 -11.65
C VAL A 111 7.46 -13.30 -12.32
N TYR A 112 6.43 -13.09 -11.51
CA TYR A 112 5.09 -12.81 -11.95
C TYR A 112 4.68 -11.46 -11.35
N ASN A 113 4.46 -10.47 -12.20
CA ASN A 113 4.10 -9.11 -11.79
C ASN A 113 2.75 -8.73 -12.39
N THR A 114 2.07 -7.76 -11.77
CA THR A 114 0.80 -7.23 -12.26
C THR A 114 0.85 -5.71 -12.37
N ASN A 115 0.44 -5.19 -13.53
CA ASN A 115 0.25 -3.76 -13.78
C ASN A 115 -1.24 -3.39 -13.72
N PHE A 116 -1.53 -2.11 -13.49
CA PHE A 116 -2.88 -1.57 -13.32
C PHE A 116 -3.07 -0.34 -14.21
N GLU A 117 -3.90 -0.46 -15.24
CA GLU A 117 -4.19 0.61 -16.21
C GLU A 117 -5.28 1.59 -15.70
N GLU A 118 -6.07 1.15 -14.72
CA GLU A 118 -7.23 1.87 -14.19
C GLU A 118 -7.10 2.13 -12.68
N GLU A 119 -8.06 2.88 -12.13
CA GLU A 119 -8.10 3.26 -10.71
C GLU A 119 -8.05 2.04 -9.76
N VAL A 120 -7.21 2.14 -8.73
CA VAL A 120 -7.10 1.14 -7.66
C VAL A 120 -7.34 1.79 -6.31
N ARG A 121 -8.39 1.34 -5.60
CA ARG A 121 -8.74 1.84 -4.27
C ARG A 121 -8.98 0.69 -3.32
N PHE A 122 -8.25 0.70 -2.21
CA PHE A 122 -8.48 -0.12 -1.04
C PHE A 122 -8.57 0.83 0.15
N GLU A 123 -9.74 1.42 0.38
CA GLU A 123 -9.94 2.43 1.40
C GLU A 123 -10.57 1.82 2.65
N ASN A 124 -10.04 2.18 3.82
CA ASN A 124 -10.44 1.65 5.12
C ASN A 124 -10.46 0.10 5.16
N CYS A 125 -9.61 -0.53 4.36
CA CYS A 125 -9.55 -1.98 4.26
C CYS A 125 -8.59 -2.55 5.31
N ARG A 126 -8.83 -3.80 5.73
CA ARG A 126 -7.91 -4.57 6.58
C ARG A 126 -7.33 -5.72 5.78
N PHE A 127 -6.01 -5.78 5.66
CA PHE A 127 -5.27 -6.90 5.07
C PHE A 127 -4.70 -7.74 6.21
N GLU A 128 -5.26 -8.94 6.41
CA GLU A 128 -4.84 -9.82 7.50
C GLU A 128 -3.55 -10.59 7.20
N GLN A 129 -3.17 -10.68 5.92
CA GLN A 129 -2.00 -11.39 5.42
C GLN A 129 -1.21 -10.46 4.49
N ALA A 130 -0.11 -10.97 3.92
CA ALA A 130 0.82 -10.18 3.12
C ALA A 130 0.16 -9.48 1.93
N THR A 131 0.66 -8.27 1.64
CA THR A 131 0.24 -7.48 0.47
C THR A 131 1.45 -7.17 -0.40
N ALA A 132 1.45 -7.63 -1.65
CA ALA A 132 2.62 -7.54 -2.52
C ALA A 132 2.31 -6.85 -3.86
N PHE A 133 2.79 -5.62 -4.02
CA PHE A 133 2.72 -4.80 -5.24
C PHE A 133 4.10 -4.52 -5.84
N LYS A 134 5.09 -5.36 -5.51
CA LYS A 134 6.47 -5.21 -5.98
C LYS A 134 6.53 -5.22 -7.51
N TYR A 135 7.27 -4.28 -8.10
CA TYR A 135 7.36 -4.07 -9.55
C TYR A 135 6.06 -3.69 -10.27
N SER A 136 4.94 -3.48 -9.57
CA SER A 136 3.71 -3.02 -10.21
C SER A 136 3.83 -1.60 -10.74
N GLN A 137 3.21 -1.35 -11.89
CA GLN A 137 2.98 -0.01 -12.43
C GLN A 137 1.50 0.35 -12.29
N PHE A 138 1.21 1.51 -11.72
CA PHE A 138 -0.13 2.07 -11.58
C PHE A 138 -0.26 3.32 -12.44
N GLU A 139 -1.05 3.24 -13.52
CA GLU A 139 -1.24 4.33 -14.49
C GLU A 139 -2.23 5.41 -14.01
N GLN A 140 -3.06 5.08 -13.02
CA GLN A 140 -4.05 5.97 -12.41
C GLN A 140 -3.74 6.26 -10.94
N ASN A 141 -4.59 7.08 -10.31
CA ASN A 141 -4.50 7.32 -8.88
C ASN A 141 -4.72 6.02 -8.10
N VAL A 142 -3.97 5.88 -7.01
CA VAL A 142 -4.07 4.74 -6.09
C VAL A 142 -4.38 5.23 -4.69
N SER A 143 -5.28 4.55 -3.99
CA SER A 143 -5.62 4.87 -2.60
C SER A 143 -5.57 3.61 -1.72
N PHE A 144 -4.81 3.70 -0.64
CA PHE A 144 -4.81 2.81 0.51
C PHE A 144 -5.20 3.58 1.78
N ALA A 145 -5.91 4.70 1.63
CA ALA A 145 -6.21 5.60 2.73
C ALA A 145 -7.03 4.90 3.84
N GLY A 146 -6.60 5.08 5.08
CA GLY A 146 -7.22 4.47 6.26
C GLY A 146 -7.05 2.94 6.37
N SER A 147 -6.34 2.31 5.44
CA SER A 147 -6.19 0.86 5.44
C SER A 147 -5.12 0.37 6.40
N ARG A 148 -5.33 -0.83 6.93
CA ARG A 148 -4.45 -1.49 7.89
C ARG A 148 -3.82 -2.75 7.28
N PHE A 149 -2.50 -2.84 7.37
CA PHE A 149 -1.70 -3.98 6.93
C PHE A 149 -1.16 -4.69 8.17
N GLU A 150 -1.64 -5.90 8.44
CA GLU A 150 -1.21 -6.67 9.62
C GLU A 150 0.13 -7.39 9.41
N GLU A 151 0.52 -7.64 8.15
CA GLU A 151 1.80 -8.23 7.74
C GLU A 151 2.50 -7.33 6.71
N GLU A 152 3.64 -7.78 6.14
CA GLU A 152 4.46 -6.99 5.20
C GLU A 152 3.62 -6.34 4.08
N ALA A 153 3.80 -5.03 3.93
CA ALA A 153 3.26 -4.24 2.84
C ALA A 153 4.38 -3.95 1.82
N LEU A 154 4.48 -4.79 0.79
CA LEU A 154 5.59 -4.81 -0.15
C LEU A 154 5.30 -3.99 -1.41
N PHE A 155 5.76 -2.73 -1.42
CA PHE A 155 5.69 -1.79 -2.54
C PHE A 155 7.05 -1.58 -3.23
N LYS A 156 8.01 -2.48 -3.05
CA LYS A 156 9.37 -2.32 -3.55
C LYS A 156 9.39 -2.23 -5.09
N TYR A 157 10.10 -1.26 -5.66
CA TYR A 157 10.13 -0.97 -7.11
C TYR A 157 8.77 -0.64 -7.74
N THR A 158 7.73 -0.35 -6.96
CA THR A 158 6.45 0.11 -7.53
C THR A 158 6.61 1.49 -8.16
N GLU A 159 5.93 1.70 -9.29
CA GLU A 159 5.84 2.99 -9.98
C GLU A 159 4.40 3.49 -9.94
N PHE A 160 4.17 4.66 -9.35
CA PHE A 160 2.89 5.35 -9.39
C PHE A 160 2.97 6.44 -10.44
N GLU A 161 2.21 6.39 -11.52
CA GLU A 161 2.27 7.46 -12.54
C GLU A 161 1.57 8.73 -12.07
N LYS A 162 0.54 8.59 -11.23
CA LYS A 162 -0.25 9.68 -10.65
C LYS A 162 -0.13 9.72 -9.12
N GLY A 163 -1.17 10.19 -8.42
CA GLY A 163 -1.17 10.33 -6.97
C GLY A 163 -1.32 8.98 -6.26
N ALA A 164 -0.62 8.83 -5.13
CA ALA A 164 -0.78 7.70 -4.22
C ALA A 164 -1.15 8.21 -2.82
N ASP A 165 -2.29 7.76 -2.30
CA ASP A 165 -2.79 8.14 -0.98
C ASP A 165 -2.67 6.97 0.00
N PHE A 166 -1.85 7.16 1.03
CA PHE A 166 -1.66 6.28 2.19
C PHE A 166 -2.02 7.01 3.49
N SER A 167 -2.84 8.06 3.42
CA SER A 167 -3.18 8.85 4.59
C SER A 167 -3.92 8.00 5.61
N LYS A 168 -3.49 8.11 6.88
CA LYS A 168 -3.99 7.29 7.99
C LYS A 168 -3.85 5.78 7.78
N ALA A 169 -3.02 5.33 6.85
CA ALA A 169 -2.68 3.92 6.74
C ALA A 169 -1.93 3.47 7.99
N ASP A 170 -2.18 2.22 8.40
CA ASP A 170 -1.64 1.60 9.60
C ASP A 170 -0.84 0.36 9.22
N PHE A 171 0.49 0.44 9.29
CA PHE A 171 1.41 -0.64 8.94
C PHE A 171 1.93 -1.29 10.22
N ARG A 172 1.52 -2.53 10.48
CA ARG A 172 1.85 -3.26 11.72
C ARG A 172 3.11 -4.11 11.63
N ASP A 173 3.60 -4.32 10.43
CA ASP A 173 4.85 -5.00 10.09
C ASP A 173 5.56 -4.14 9.02
N LEU A 174 6.66 -4.64 8.46
CA LEU A 174 7.52 -3.96 7.50
C LEU A 174 6.72 -3.30 6.36
N ALA A 175 6.89 -1.97 6.25
CA ALA A 175 6.38 -1.18 5.13
C ALA A 175 7.51 -0.89 4.13
N ASN A 176 7.55 -1.65 3.03
CA ASN A 176 8.70 -1.72 2.14
C ASN A 176 8.48 -0.89 0.86
N PHE A 177 8.91 0.38 0.90
CA PHE A 177 8.84 1.35 -0.20
C PHE A 177 10.20 1.57 -0.91
N LYS A 178 11.09 0.58 -0.85
CA LYS A 178 12.42 0.70 -1.43
C LYS A 178 12.34 0.89 -2.94
N TYR A 179 13.16 1.82 -3.45
CA TYR A 179 13.25 2.14 -4.88
C TYR A 179 11.93 2.62 -5.53
N VAL A 180 10.91 2.97 -4.74
CA VAL A 180 9.66 3.52 -5.27
C VAL A 180 9.90 4.89 -5.89
N THR A 181 9.22 5.15 -7.00
CA THR A 181 9.19 6.48 -7.60
C THR A 181 7.78 7.06 -7.47
N PHE A 182 7.71 8.25 -6.87
CA PHE A 182 6.50 9.07 -6.77
C PHE A 182 6.69 10.36 -7.59
N PRO A 183 6.22 10.39 -8.84
CA PRO A 183 6.18 11.57 -9.69
C PRO A 183 5.28 12.63 -9.09
N ALA A 184 4.05 12.29 -8.68
CA ALA A 184 3.18 13.17 -7.91
C ALA A 184 3.50 13.08 -6.41
N ALA A 185 3.16 14.11 -5.64
CA ALA A 185 3.38 14.11 -4.19
C ALA A 185 2.48 13.06 -3.52
N PRO A 186 3.04 12.00 -2.89
CA PRO A 186 2.23 11.01 -2.20
C PRO A 186 1.80 11.55 -0.83
N ASN A 187 0.67 11.04 -0.34
CA ASN A 187 0.08 11.47 0.91
C ASN A 187 0.20 10.37 1.97
N PHE A 188 1.07 10.56 2.95
CA PHE A 188 1.22 9.69 4.13
C PHE A 188 0.75 10.41 5.40
N ARG A 189 -0.15 11.40 5.26
CA ARG A 189 -0.63 12.20 6.39
C ARG A 189 -1.26 11.29 7.44
N GLY A 190 -0.75 11.35 8.67
CA GLY A 190 -1.26 10.59 9.78
C GLY A 190 -1.07 9.08 9.67
N ALA A 191 -0.23 8.60 8.74
CA ALA A 191 0.12 7.19 8.65
C ALA A 191 0.91 6.76 9.91
N ASP A 192 0.67 5.53 10.35
CA ASP A 192 1.33 4.92 11.50
C ASP A 192 2.16 3.73 11.01
N PHE A 193 3.47 3.76 11.27
CA PHE A 193 4.40 2.69 10.95
C PHE A 193 4.86 2.10 12.29
N ASP A 194 4.28 0.97 12.68
CA ASP A 194 4.55 0.30 13.96
C ASP A 194 5.92 -0.39 13.95
N ASP A 195 6.27 -1.02 12.82
CA ASP A 195 7.57 -1.62 12.54
C ASP A 195 8.38 -0.77 11.54
N ASP A 196 9.44 -1.33 10.96
CA ASP A 196 10.34 -0.73 10.00
C ASP A 196 9.59 -0.11 8.79
N ALA A 197 9.92 1.13 8.49
CA ALA A 197 9.49 1.83 7.28
C ALA A 197 10.68 2.09 6.36
N ASP A 198 10.79 1.29 5.29
CA ASP A 198 11.94 1.33 4.40
C ASP A 198 11.67 2.12 3.12
N PHE A 199 12.07 3.39 3.11
CA PHE A 199 12.04 4.30 1.97
C PHE A 199 13.39 4.41 1.28
N LYS A 200 14.31 3.46 1.50
CA LYS A 200 15.66 3.53 0.94
C LYS A 200 15.62 3.59 -0.59
N TYR A 201 16.35 4.54 -1.16
CA TYR A 201 16.35 4.87 -2.60
C TYR A 201 15.00 5.34 -3.18
N ALA A 202 13.99 5.64 -2.36
CA ALA A 202 12.76 6.23 -2.85
C ALA A 202 13.00 7.62 -3.46
N LYS A 203 12.19 7.98 -4.45
CA LYS A 203 12.23 9.28 -5.14
C LYS A 203 10.89 10.00 -5.00
N PHE A 204 10.90 11.16 -4.36
CA PHE A 204 9.76 12.04 -4.20
C PHE A 204 9.96 13.27 -5.10
N GLU A 205 9.47 13.21 -6.35
CA GLU A 205 9.79 14.23 -7.35
C GLU A 205 9.04 15.55 -7.11
N ASN A 206 7.84 15.49 -6.53
CA ASN A 206 7.05 16.68 -6.17
C ASN A 206 6.83 16.84 -4.65
N GLY A 207 7.75 16.30 -3.84
CA GLY A 207 7.68 16.34 -2.38
C GLY A 207 6.84 15.20 -1.82
N VAL A 208 6.61 15.21 -0.50
CA VAL A 208 5.79 14.21 0.20
C VAL A 208 5.08 14.86 1.39
N ASN A 209 3.85 14.41 1.66
CA ASN A 209 3.13 14.80 2.85
C ASN A 209 3.23 13.72 3.93
N LEU A 210 4.07 13.95 4.95
CA LEU A 210 4.23 13.10 6.14
C LEU A 210 3.62 13.74 7.39
N GLN A 211 2.79 14.78 7.24
CA GLN A 211 2.20 15.50 8.35
C GLN A 211 1.52 14.54 9.33
N GLN A 212 1.83 14.64 10.62
CA GLN A 212 1.29 13.77 11.68
C GLN A 212 1.59 12.28 11.54
N ALA A 213 2.45 11.86 10.60
CA ALA A 213 2.88 10.47 10.52
C ALA A 213 3.71 10.07 11.75
N THR A 214 3.67 8.80 12.13
CA THR A 214 4.44 8.25 13.25
C THR A 214 5.28 7.07 12.77
N PHE A 215 6.56 7.09 13.10
CA PHE A 215 7.49 5.99 12.88
C PHE A 215 7.92 5.44 14.25
N ASN A 216 7.45 4.25 14.60
CA ASN A 216 7.65 3.65 15.92
C ASN A 216 8.94 2.83 16.02
N ASP A 217 9.40 2.21 14.91
CA ASP A 217 10.73 1.61 14.80
C ASP A 217 11.62 2.33 13.76
N LEU A 218 12.37 1.60 12.91
CA LEU A 218 13.33 2.20 11.99
C LEU A 218 12.65 2.96 10.86
N ALA A 219 12.88 4.27 10.80
CA ALA A 219 12.59 5.09 9.63
C ALA A 219 13.82 5.17 8.71
N ASN A 220 13.86 4.36 7.66
CA ASN A 220 15.00 4.28 6.75
C ASN A 220 14.79 5.12 5.48
N PHE A 221 15.40 6.30 5.44
CA PHE A 221 15.41 7.23 4.31
C PHE A 221 16.77 7.26 3.61
N LYS A 222 17.60 6.22 3.79
CA LYS A 222 18.95 6.21 3.23
C LYS A 222 18.90 6.27 1.70
N TYR A 223 19.71 7.16 1.11
CA TYR A 223 19.71 7.46 -0.33
C TYR A 223 18.38 7.96 -0.92
N THR A 224 17.40 8.34 -0.08
CA THR A 224 16.14 8.93 -0.57
C THR A 224 16.41 10.28 -1.22
N LYS A 225 15.69 10.58 -2.31
CA LYS A 225 15.75 11.88 -3.00
C LYS A 225 14.41 12.59 -2.91
N PHE A 226 14.42 13.77 -2.30
CA PHE A 226 13.33 14.73 -2.33
C PHE A 226 13.66 15.81 -3.36
N SER A 227 12.94 15.91 -4.48
CA SER A 227 13.16 16.99 -5.46
C SER A 227 12.43 18.28 -5.05
N ALA A 228 11.41 18.18 -4.18
CA ALA A 228 10.75 19.29 -3.51
C ALA A 228 10.64 19.03 -1.98
N PRO A 229 10.39 20.07 -1.15
CA PRO A 229 10.32 19.90 0.31
C PRO A 229 9.27 18.89 0.76
N ALA A 230 9.57 18.14 1.83
CA ALA A 230 8.64 17.29 2.54
C ALA A 230 7.86 18.10 3.60
N ASN A 231 6.56 17.86 3.76
CA ASN A 231 5.80 18.33 4.91
C ASN A 231 5.90 17.29 6.03
N LEU A 232 6.64 17.63 7.09
CA LEU A 232 6.91 16.83 8.28
C LEU A 232 6.24 17.41 9.53
N LYS A 233 5.23 18.28 9.37
CA LYS A 233 4.60 18.98 10.50
C LYS A 233 3.97 17.96 11.46
N GLY A 234 4.47 17.92 12.70
CA GLY A 234 3.98 17.00 13.71
C GLY A 234 4.29 15.52 13.42
N THR A 235 5.19 15.22 12.48
CA THR A 235 5.73 13.87 12.29
C THR A 235 6.53 13.47 13.53
N ARG A 236 6.35 12.23 13.99
CA ARG A 236 7.08 11.67 15.13
C ARG A 236 7.99 10.54 14.66
N PHE A 237 9.23 10.57 15.13
CA PHE A 237 10.20 9.49 14.98
C PHE A 237 10.51 9.00 16.39
N ASN A 238 9.82 7.94 16.82
CA ASN A 238 9.98 7.36 18.16
C ASN A 238 11.11 6.34 18.20
N GLY A 239 11.33 5.63 17.08
CA GLY A 239 12.41 4.68 16.88
C GLY A 239 13.66 5.30 16.26
N SER A 240 14.49 4.45 15.66
CA SER A 240 15.75 4.86 15.03
C SER A 240 15.52 5.46 13.64
N THR A 241 16.47 6.25 13.14
CA THR A 241 16.38 6.85 11.80
C THR A 241 17.68 6.73 11.02
N ASP A 242 17.62 6.37 9.74
CA ASP A 242 18.77 6.43 8.83
C ASP A 242 18.49 7.39 7.66
N PHE A 243 19.10 8.57 7.71
CA PHE A 243 19.04 9.58 6.65
C PHE A 243 20.35 9.68 5.86
N LYS A 244 21.26 8.69 5.95
CA LYS A 244 22.55 8.77 5.24
C LYS A 244 22.34 8.91 3.75
N TYR A 245 23.05 9.86 3.14
CA TYR A 245 22.97 10.16 1.71
C TYR A 245 21.59 10.62 1.21
N THR A 246 20.68 11.01 2.11
CA THR A 246 19.41 11.64 1.74
C THR A 246 19.69 12.98 1.07
N ARG A 247 18.92 13.31 0.03
CA ARG A 247 19.06 14.57 -0.71
C ARG A 247 17.76 15.35 -0.78
N LEU A 248 17.85 16.68 -0.63
CA LEU A 248 16.83 17.65 -1.03
C LEU A 248 17.37 18.45 -2.22
N GLY A 249 16.79 18.26 -3.39
CA GLY A 249 17.37 18.67 -4.67
C GLY A 249 18.75 18.03 -4.85
N ASN A 250 19.77 18.88 -5.05
CA ASN A 250 21.17 18.45 -5.21
C ASN A 250 21.97 18.46 -3.89
N ARG A 251 21.35 18.72 -2.74
CA ARG A 251 22.05 18.89 -1.47
C ARG A 251 21.82 17.70 -0.56
N SER A 252 22.88 17.21 0.08
CA SER A 252 22.74 16.25 1.19
C SER A 252 22.03 16.92 2.36
N VAL A 253 21.12 16.20 3.01
CA VAL A 253 20.38 16.68 4.18
C VAL A 253 20.28 15.58 5.24
N ASP A 254 20.21 15.99 6.50
CA ASP A 254 19.83 15.15 7.62
C ASP A 254 18.37 15.42 8.03
N LEU A 255 17.89 14.70 9.05
CA LEU A 255 16.53 14.85 9.57
C LEU A 255 16.25 16.27 10.09
N ALA A 256 17.18 16.85 10.86
CA ALA A 256 17.00 18.19 11.44
C ALA A 256 16.83 19.26 10.34
N THR A 257 17.62 19.17 9.27
CA THR A 257 17.52 20.06 8.12
C THR A 257 16.19 19.89 7.37
N LEU A 258 15.70 18.65 7.22
CA LEU A 258 14.40 18.37 6.60
C LEU A 258 13.25 18.94 7.44
N GLN A 259 13.27 18.73 8.76
CA GLN A 259 12.26 19.25 9.68
C GLN A 259 12.21 20.79 9.67
N ALA A 260 13.36 21.46 9.69
CA ALA A 260 13.44 22.93 9.63
C ALA A 260 12.90 23.52 8.31
N ARG A 261 12.83 22.72 7.24
CA ARG A 261 12.33 23.11 5.91
C ARG A 261 10.91 22.62 5.64
N SER A 262 10.27 21.97 6.61
CA SER A 262 8.88 21.54 6.52
C SER A 262 7.96 22.75 6.37
N LYS A 263 6.98 22.65 5.47
CA LYS A 263 5.87 23.60 5.33
C LYS A 263 4.58 22.96 5.79
#